data_AF-A0A7H4LTU9-F1
#
_entry.id   AF-A0A7H4LTU9-F1
#
_cell.length_a   1.000
_cell.length_b   1.000
_cell.length_c   1.000
_cell.angle_alpha   90.00
_cell.angle_beta   90.00
_cell.angle_gamma   90.00
#
_symmetry.space_group_name_H-M   'P 1'
#
loop_
_entity.id
_entity.type
_entity.pdbx_description
1 polymer ?
#
loop_
_entity_poly.entity_id
_entity_poly.type
_entity_poly.pdbx_seq_one_letter_code
_entity_poly.pdbx_strand_id
1 'polypeptide(L)'
;MAQRSDIHFQTLSHYPGLLSDPQSEFARWLAQWCGSDDFTTVAYGTEGGLFDEAGVATLICGPGSMAQGHKADEYISIPQTERCMAMLENLCAWMRADPSDSLR
;
A
#
# COMPACT_ATOMS: atom_id res chain seq x y z
N MET A 1 -38.73 -31.09 17.04
CA MET A 1 -38.13 -29.74 17.25
C MET A 1 -36.66 -29.94 17.56
N ALA A 2 -35.74 -29.55 16.68
CA ALA A 2 -34.31 -29.73 16.93
C ALA A 2 -33.84 -28.76 18.02
N GLN A 3 -33.03 -29.23 18.96
CA GLN A 3 -32.40 -28.41 19.99
C GLN A 3 -31.47 -27.38 19.32
N ARG A 4 -31.54 -26.12 19.76
CA ARG A 4 -30.62 -25.06 19.34
C ARG A 4 -29.24 -25.31 19.96
N SER A 5 -28.18 -25.25 19.17
CA SER A 5 -26.80 -25.21 19.66
C SER A 5 -26.49 -23.85 20.32
N ASP A 6 -25.75 -23.87 21.43
CA ASP A 6 -25.32 -22.68 22.16
C ASP A 6 -23.97 -22.17 21.63
N ILE A 7 -24.02 -21.33 20.60
CA ILE A 7 -22.83 -20.81 19.90
C ILE A 7 -22.69 -19.32 20.20
N HIS A 8 -21.52 -18.91 20.71
CA HIS A 8 -21.17 -17.52 20.95
C HIS A 8 -20.09 -17.04 19.99
N PHE A 9 -20.28 -15.85 19.42
CA PHE A 9 -19.28 -15.17 18.60
C PHE A 9 -18.67 -14.01 19.39
N GLN A 10 -17.35 -13.89 19.30
CA GLN A 10 -16.63 -12.74 19.84
C GLN A 10 -15.64 -12.24 18.80
N THR A 11 -15.69 -10.95 18.50
CA THR A 11 -14.69 -10.30 17.66
C THR A 11 -13.41 -10.13 18.49
N LEU A 12 -12.30 -10.71 18.02
CA LEU A 12 -11.00 -10.62 18.68
C LEU A 12 -10.14 -9.47 18.13
N SER A 13 -10.28 -9.16 16.84
CA SER A 13 -9.51 -8.12 16.16
C SER A 13 -10.30 -7.58 14.96
N HIS A 14 -10.09 -6.30 14.66
CA HIS A 14 -10.62 -5.61 13.50
C HIS A 14 -9.65 -4.50 13.11
N TYR A 15 -9.45 -4.29 11.81
CA TYR A 15 -8.83 -3.10 11.26
C TYR A 15 -9.64 -2.68 10.02
N PRO A 16 -9.77 -1.38 9.77
CA PRO A 16 -10.49 -0.86 8.62
C PRO A 16 -9.78 -1.25 7.31
N GLY A 17 -10.57 -1.36 6.24
CA GLY A 17 -10.00 -1.49 4.90
C GLY A 17 -9.42 -0.17 4.42
N LEU A 18 -8.43 -0.22 3.53
CA LEU A 18 -7.91 0.95 2.83
C LEU A 18 -8.64 1.10 1.49
N LEU A 19 -9.28 2.25 1.26
CA LEU A 19 -9.89 2.61 -0.02
C LEU A 19 -9.31 3.94 -0.51
N SER A 20 -8.22 3.85 -1.28
CA SER A 20 -7.57 5.02 -1.88
C SER A 20 -8.14 5.29 -3.29
N ASP A 21 -8.41 6.55 -3.62
CA ASP A 21 -8.81 6.95 -4.97
C ASP A 21 -7.61 6.88 -5.94
N PRO A 22 -7.64 6.01 -6.97
CA PRO A 22 -6.57 5.90 -7.95
C PRO A 22 -6.42 7.15 -8.83
N GLN A 23 -7.40 8.06 -8.84
CA GLN A 23 -7.35 9.33 -9.57
C GLN A 23 -6.84 10.50 -8.71
N SER A 24 -6.50 10.25 -7.45
CA SER A 24 -5.96 11.29 -6.56
C SER A 24 -4.59 11.81 -7.03
N GLU A 25 -4.26 13.05 -6.68
CA GLU A 25 -2.92 13.61 -6.96
C GLU A 25 -1.82 12.79 -6.29
N PHE A 26 -2.09 12.26 -5.10
CA PHE A 26 -1.12 11.41 -4.39
C PHE A 26 -0.86 10.10 -5.14
N ALA A 27 -1.89 9.49 -5.73
CA ALA A 27 -1.73 8.31 -6.60
C ALA A 27 -0.90 8.66 -7.83
N ARG A 28 -1.15 9.81 -8.46
CA ARG A 28 -0.36 10.27 -9.60
C ARG A 28 1.12 10.50 -9.24
N TRP A 29 1.42 11.09 -8.09
CA TRP A 29 2.81 11.27 -7.64
C TRP A 29 3.48 9.93 -7.37
N LEU A 30 2.78 9.02 -6.71
CA LEU A 30 3.29 7.67 -6.45
C LEU A 30 3.62 6.95 -7.75
N ALA A 31 2.73 7.00 -8.74
CA ALA A 31 2.95 6.40 -10.05
C ALA A 31 4.21 6.97 -10.74
N GLN A 32 4.44 8.27 -10.62
CA GLN A 32 5.65 8.93 -11.15
C GLN A 32 6.92 8.44 -10.46
N TRP A 33 6.93 8.32 -9.13
CA TRP A 33 8.10 7.81 -8.41
C TRP A 33 8.37 6.34 -8.72
N CYS A 34 7.31 5.53 -8.81
CA CYS A 34 7.38 4.10 -9.12
C CYS A 34 7.72 3.80 -10.59
N GLY A 35 7.45 4.75 -11.50
CA GLY A 35 7.55 4.53 -12.95
C GLY A 35 6.51 3.54 -13.47
N SER A 36 5.33 3.47 -12.83
CA SER A 36 4.22 2.57 -13.18
C SER A 36 2.90 3.19 -12.77
N ASP A 37 1.90 3.12 -13.64
CA ASP A 37 0.52 3.55 -13.45
C ASP A 37 -0.42 2.40 -13.04
N ASP A 38 0.15 1.23 -12.76
CA ASP A 38 -0.61 0.04 -12.37
C ASP A 38 -1.06 0.14 -10.90
N PHE A 39 -2.37 0.25 -10.71
CA PHE A 39 -3.01 0.15 -9.38
C PHE A 39 -3.84 -1.11 -9.27
N THR A 40 -3.79 -1.76 -8.11
CA THR A 40 -4.57 -2.97 -7.83
C THR A 40 -5.16 -2.92 -6.43
N THR A 41 -6.21 -3.72 -6.19
CA THR A 41 -6.78 -3.95 -4.87
C THR A 41 -6.50 -5.37 -4.44
N VAL A 42 -6.21 -5.56 -3.16
CA VAL A 42 -5.81 -6.85 -2.60
C VAL A 42 -6.75 -7.27 -1.48
N ALA A 43 -7.04 -8.57 -1.39
CA ALA A 43 -7.97 -9.15 -0.42
C ALA A 43 -7.27 -9.62 0.86
N TYR A 44 -6.34 -8.81 1.37
CA TYR A 44 -5.65 -9.04 2.65
C TYR A 44 -5.44 -7.72 3.36
N GLY A 45 -5.27 -7.81 4.68
CA GLY A 45 -5.10 -6.64 5.52
C GLY A 45 -3.74 -6.00 5.42
N THR A 46 -3.75 -4.70 5.64
CA THR A 46 -2.57 -3.86 5.85
C THR A 46 -2.91 -2.84 6.92
N GLU A 47 -1.89 -2.23 7.50
CA GLU A 47 -2.04 -1.11 8.44
C GLU A 47 -2.52 0.17 7.75
N GLY A 48 -2.56 0.20 6.41
CA GLY A 48 -2.91 1.38 5.64
C GLY A 48 -4.30 1.92 5.95
N GLY A 49 -5.28 1.05 6.22
CA GLY A 49 -6.62 1.49 6.62
C GLY A 49 -6.63 2.27 7.94
N LEU A 50 -5.76 1.91 8.89
CA LEU A 50 -5.65 2.61 10.17
C LEU A 50 -5.06 4.01 10.00
N PHE A 51 -4.08 4.17 9.10
CA PHE A 51 -3.52 5.50 8.80
C PHE A 51 -4.52 6.40 8.09
N ASP A 52 -5.28 5.83 7.15
CA ASP A 52 -6.36 6.56 6.47
C ASP A 52 -7.47 7.00 7.45
N GLU A 53 -7.92 6.10 8.33
CA GLU A 53 -8.87 6.44 9.40
C GLU A 53 -8.35 7.52 10.35
N ALA A 54 -7.02 7.55 10.59
CA ALA A 54 -6.37 8.60 11.36
C ALA A 54 -6.21 9.94 10.60
N GLY A 55 -6.68 10.03 9.35
CA GLY A 55 -6.63 11.24 8.53
C GLY A 55 -5.32 11.44 7.75
N VAL A 56 -4.48 10.41 7.67
CA VAL A 56 -3.25 10.44 6.88
C VAL A 56 -3.54 9.86 5.50
N ALA A 57 -3.40 10.66 4.45
CA ALA A 57 -3.52 10.18 3.07
C ALA A 57 -2.57 9.00 2.84
N THR A 58 -3.12 7.83 2.50
CA THR A 58 -2.37 6.58 2.51
C THR A 58 -2.47 5.85 1.17
N LEU A 59 -1.32 5.39 0.69
CA LEU A 59 -1.15 4.48 -0.44
C LEU A 59 -0.08 3.45 -0.08
N ILE A 60 -0.15 2.27 -0.68
CA ILE A 60 0.79 1.18 -0.44
C ILE A 60 1.51 0.86 -1.74
N CYS A 61 2.83 0.85 -1.69
CA CYS A 61 3.69 0.38 -2.76
C CYS A 61 4.86 -0.40 -2.14
N GLY A 62 5.46 -1.28 -2.92
CA GLY A 62 6.64 -2.01 -2.49
C GLY A 62 7.10 -3.01 -3.54
N PRO A 63 8.37 -3.40 -3.49
CA PRO A 63 8.88 -4.46 -4.33
C PRO A 63 8.38 -5.83 -3.87
N GLY A 64 8.53 -6.84 -4.73
CA GLY A 64 8.11 -8.21 -4.43
C GLY A 64 6.72 -8.53 -4.98
N SER A 65 6.12 -9.62 -4.47
CA SER A 65 4.78 -10.07 -4.83
C SER A 65 4.19 -10.87 -3.68
N MET A 66 2.96 -10.55 -3.28
CA MET A 66 2.27 -11.34 -2.26
C MET A 66 1.81 -12.72 -2.75
N ALA A 67 1.92 -13.02 -4.05
CA ALA A 67 1.71 -14.38 -4.56
C ALA A 67 2.68 -15.40 -3.91
N GLN A 68 3.84 -14.94 -3.45
CA GLN A 68 4.86 -15.74 -2.76
C GLN A 68 5.12 -15.29 -1.31
N GLY A 69 4.32 -14.35 -0.78
CA GLY A 69 4.43 -13.92 0.61
C GLY A 69 3.94 -15.01 1.58
N HIS A 70 4.57 -15.11 2.75
CA HIS A 70 4.31 -16.13 3.78
C HIS A 70 4.47 -17.58 3.28
N LYS A 71 5.33 -17.79 2.28
CA LYS A 71 5.72 -19.11 1.79
C LYS A 71 7.13 -19.45 2.26
N ALA A 72 7.47 -20.73 2.33
CA ALA A 72 8.78 -21.16 2.81
C ALA A 72 9.94 -20.68 1.91
N ASP A 73 9.64 -20.45 0.63
CA ASP A 73 10.52 -19.96 -0.42
C ASP A 73 10.26 -18.48 -0.77
N GLU A 74 9.73 -17.70 0.18
CA GLU A 74 9.53 -16.26 0.02
C GLU A 74 10.84 -15.55 -0.35
N TYR A 75 10.79 -14.73 -1.41
CA TYR A 75 11.94 -13.99 -1.89
C TYR A 75 11.54 -12.66 -2.54
N ILE A 76 12.54 -11.79 -2.65
CA ILE A 76 12.54 -10.58 -3.46
C ILE A 76 13.77 -10.64 -4.38
N SER A 77 13.58 -10.35 -5.67
CA SER A 77 14.70 -10.37 -6.61
C SER A 77 15.55 -9.09 -6.50
N ILE A 78 16.85 -9.19 -6.81
CA ILE A 78 17.74 -8.03 -6.84
C ILE A 78 17.17 -6.90 -7.73
N PRO A 79 16.67 -7.16 -8.95
CA PRO A 79 16.04 -6.12 -9.77
C PRO A 79 14.80 -5.47 -9.14
N GLN A 80 14.03 -6.20 -8.33
CA GLN A 80 12.90 -5.62 -7.59
C GLN A 80 13.38 -4.65 -6.52
N THR A 81 14.43 -5.00 -5.79
CA THR A 81 15.07 -4.12 -4.81
C THR A 81 15.64 -2.87 -5.47
N GLU A 82 16.34 -3.00 -6.60
CA GLU A 82 16.89 -1.87 -7.35
C GLU A 82 15.79 -0.88 -7.80
N ARG A 83 14.64 -1.38 -8.27
CA ARG A 83 13.49 -0.51 -8.60
C ARG A 83 12.93 0.21 -7.38
N CYS A 84 12.86 -0.46 -6.23
CA CYS A 84 12.44 0.19 -4.98
C CYS A 84 13.39 1.32 -4.59
N MET A 85 14.71 1.09 -4.72
CA MET A 85 15.71 2.13 -4.46
C MET A 85 15.54 3.33 -5.39
N ALA A 86 15.35 3.10 -6.69
CA ALA A 86 15.09 4.16 -7.66
C ALA A 86 13.80 4.95 -7.32
N MET A 87 12.74 4.26 -6.89
CA MET A 87 11.50 4.93 -6.45
C MET A 87 11.73 5.82 -5.23
N LEU A 88 12.47 5.34 -4.22
CA LEU A 88 12.82 6.12 -3.04
C LEU A 88 13.70 7.33 -3.39
N GLU A 89 14.63 7.19 -4.33
CA GLU A 89 15.44 8.31 -4.85
C GLU A 89 14.55 9.38 -5.52
N ASN A 90 13.59 8.96 -6.35
CA ASN A 90 12.63 9.85 -7.00
C ASN A 90 11.76 10.60 -5.98
N LEU A 91 11.25 9.89 -4.96
CA LEU A 91 10.51 10.49 -3.85
C LEU A 91 11.37 11.53 -3.11
N CYS A 92 12.62 11.17 -2.78
CA CYS A 92 13.52 12.09 -2.10
C CYS A 92 13.87 13.31 -2.95
N ALA A 93 13.99 13.16 -4.27
CA ALA A 93 14.19 14.27 -5.19
C ALA A 93 12.97 15.21 -5.19
N TRP A 94 11.75 14.65 -5.27
CA TRP A 94 10.51 15.42 -5.18
C TRP A 94 10.38 16.18 -3.85
N MET A 95 10.69 15.55 -2.71
CA MET A 95 10.63 16.20 -1.39
C MET A 95 11.64 17.34 -1.24
N ARG A 96 12.75 17.30 -1.99
CA ARG A 96 13.80 18.32 -1.98
C ARG A 96 13.55 19.45 -2.98
N ALA A 97 12.66 19.26 -3.95
CA ALA A 97 12.31 20.29 -4.90
C ALA A 97 11.67 21.48 -4.17
N ASP A 98 12.17 22.68 -4.42
CA ASP A 98 11.55 23.90 -3.91
C ASP A 98 10.19 24.07 -4.61
N PRO A 99 9.09 24.37 -3.90
CA PRO A 99 7.81 24.69 -4.53
C PRO A 99 7.93 25.74 -5.66
N SER A 100 8.91 26.64 -5.56
CA SER A 100 9.18 27.67 -6.57
C SER A 100 9.88 27.19 -7.86
N ASP A 101 10.44 25.98 -7.89
CA ASP A 101 11.06 25.40 -9.11
C ASP A 101 10.01 24.95 -10.14
N SER A 102 8.75 24.81 -9.73
CA SER A 102 7.63 24.46 -10.63
C SER A 102 7.01 25.65 -11.38
N LEU A 103 7.53 26.88 -11.17
CA LEU A 103 7.11 28.12 -11.85
C LEU A 103 8.12 28.57 -12.94
N ARG A 104 9.03 27.70 -13.38
CA ARG A 104 9.95 27.95 -14.50
C ARG A 104 9.71 27.01 -15.67
#